data_AF-A3ZMQ2-F1
#
_entry.id   AF-A3ZMQ2-F1
#
_cell.length_a   1.000
_cell.length_b   1.000
_cell.length_c   1.000
_cell.angle_alpha   90.00
_cell.angle_beta   90.00
_cell.angle_gamma   90.00
#
_symmetry.space_group_name_H-M   'P 1'
#
loop_
_entity.id
_entity.type
_entity.pdbx_description
1 polymer ?
#
loop_
_entity_poly.entity_id
_entity_poly.type
_entity_poly.pdbx_seq_one_letter_code
_entity_poly.pdbx_strand_id
1 'polypeptide(L)'
;MARKNRTKSAIPDAPEYMPTPKKPAAAKKSATADNFAISREFIESVAIAIVLALLFRAFEAEAFVIPTGSMAPTLFGRHKDVLDPETNYEYHVGASDEVNSQTGQVIEGRSLIGTIDPLYHTVQNIEDLPSYPGDRILVSKFAYEFFAPKRWDVIVFKQPQEPNVNYIKRLIGLPGETVHIWHGDIYVSDDPADEVGKIARKPPRKQLTLLQTVYDSDYPNPDLEQAGFPDRFEPYPLSNTAWRTTSEEYTYVCTPSGGEIDWLRYRNIFPGSSDWNSAKHGQKVNAQRARDDDSSLITDFNVYNAASYAGTTGLPARDYGMHWVGDLALEADLDITSNSGEVILELVEGRHKFRCTFDVATGEATLSIVGEKITFDAADGKPITAATAVRGPGQHSVRFANCDDELRLWVDESLTTFSAPATFVSPRTLNPFWSEEDPGDLLPVGLGSRGAVLSAKSLRIKRDVYYIADSTQTRRGRPETILDYHTANERPSENMILEIMRSPSQWSTTDIFDMRAQVSFTMEDDQYFPMGDNSAASFDGRLWPIGEQYVPGDLLIGKALFVYWPHSTHNPVPYFPNFRRMKFIE
;
A
#
# COMPACT_ATOMS: atom_id res chain seq x y z
N MET A 1 -78.10 2.42 37.92
CA MET A 1 -78.84 2.98 39.08
C MET A 1 -78.23 2.44 40.36
N ALA A 2 -77.94 3.35 41.29
CA ALA A 2 -77.32 3.10 42.59
C ALA A 2 -78.25 2.32 43.55
N ARG A 3 -77.67 1.60 44.52
CA ARG A 3 -77.84 1.87 45.97
C ARG A 3 -77.28 0.74 46.86
N LYS A 4 -76.31 1.12 47.71
CA LYS A 4 -76.37 1.11 49.20
C LYS A 4 -77.41 0.15 49.81
N ASN A 5 -77.16 -0.68 50.82
CA ASN A 5 -76.64 -0.31 52.14
C ASN A 5 -76.73 -1.53 53.10
N ARG A 6 -75.94 -1.43 54.17
CA ARG A 6 -75.84 -2.27 55.38
C ARG A 6 -77.14 -2.53 56.15
N THR A 7 -77.14 -3.63 56.91
CA THR A 7 -77.65 -3.70 58.30
C THR A 7 -76.85 -4.69 59.15
N LYS A 8 -76.65 -4.35 60.43
CA LYS A 8 -75.99 -5.13 61.51
C LYS A 8 -77.01 -6.02 62.25
N SER A 9 -76.56 -7.12 62.85
CA SER A 9 -77.04 -7.59 64.17
C SER A 9 -76.10 -8.67 64.75
N ALA A 10 -76.16 -8.88 66.06
CA ALA A 10 -75.13 -9.39 66.97
C ALA A 10 -75.15 -10.91 67.28
N ILE A 11 -74.10 -11.31 68.01
CA ILE A 11 -73.54 -12.62 68.43
C ILE A 11 -74.48 -13.43 69.38
N PRO A 12 -74.33 -14.77 69.53
CA PRO A 12 -73.48 -15.34 70.60
C PRO A 12 -72.72 -16.65 70.26
N ASP A 13 -71.90 -17.08 71.23
CA ASP A 13 -70.69 -17.92 71.21
C ASP A 13 -70.75 -19.41 70.81
N ALA A 14 -69.53 -19.95 70.67
CA ALA A 14 -69.05 -21.15 69.96
C ALA A 14 -69.25 -22.53 70.63
N PRO A 15 -69.01 -23.61 69.85
CA PRO A 15 -68.32 -24.80 70.34
C PRO A 15 -67.04 -25.15 69.54
N GLU A 16 -66.14 -25.88 70.22
CA GLU A 16 -64.74 -26.19 69.88
C GLU A 16 -64.50 -26.91 68.53
N TYR A 17 -63.39 -26.55 67.89
CA TYR A 17 -62.93 -27.04 66.58
C TYR A 17 -61.87 -28.14 66.73
N MET A 18 -62.19 -29.35 66.24
CA MET A 18 -61.22 -30.43 65.98
C MET A 18 -60.45 -30.13 64.67
N PRO A 19 -59.09 -30.19 64.66
CA PRO A 19 -58.32 -29.88 63.46
C PRO A 19 -58.25 -31.06 62.47
N THR A 20 -58.48 -30.74 61.20
CA THR A 20 -58.26 -31.63 60.04
C THR A 20 -56.80 -31.61 59.56
N PRO A 21 -56.31 -32.65 58.85
CA PRO A 21 -54.88 -32.86 58.56
C PRO A 21 -54.32 -31.91 57.49
N LYS A 22 -53.10 -31.41 57.70
CA LYS A 22 -52.37 -30.52 56.77
C LYS A 22 -51.78 -31.27 55.56
N LYS A 23 -51.95 -30.69 54.36
CA LYS A 23 -51.17 -30.99 53.13
C LYS A 23 -49.67 -30.75 53.33
N PRO A 24 -48.76 -31.53 52.69
CA PRO A 24 -47.33 -31.30 52.77
C PRO A 24 -46.93 -30.01 52.03
N ALA A 25 -46.06 -29.22 52.67
CA ALA A 25 -45.50 -27.99 52.11
C ALA A 25 -44.37 -28.30 51.11
N ALA A 26 -44.36 -27.59 49.98
CA ALA A 26 -43.26 -27.62 49.03
C ALA A 26 -41.99 -27.03 49.66
N ALA A 27 -40.87 -27.75 49.56
CA ALA A 27 -39.57 -27.30 50.04
C ALA A 27 -39.06 -26.13 49.18
N LYS A 28 -38.81 -24.97 49.80
CA LYS A 28 -38.05 -23.87 49.20
C LYS A 28 -36.58 -24.29 49.11
N LYS A 29 -36.05 -24.50 47.90
CA LYS A 29 -34.59 -24.54 47.67
C LYS A 29 -34.01 -23.15 47.97
N SER A 30 -32.92 -23.10 48.71
CA SER A 30 -32.28 -21.87 49.18
C SER A 30 -31.57 -21.12 48.04
N ALA A 31 -31.99 -19.90 47.74
CA ALA A 31 -31.38 -19.00 46.76
C ALA A 31 -29.95 -18.53 47.11
N THR A 32 -29.42 -18.86 48.30
CA THR A 32 -28.07 -18.46 48.74
C THR A 32 -26.96 -19.39 48.25
N ALA A 33 -27.25 -20.66 47.97
CA ALA A 33 -26.26 -21.61 47.44
C ALA A 33 -25.99 -21.41 45.95
N ASP A 34 -27.03 -21.05 45.17
CA ASP A 34 -26.92 -20.84 43.72
C ASP A 34 -26.08 -19.59 43.37
N ASN A 35 -26.23 -18.49 44.10
CA ASN A 35 -25.44 -17.27 43.86
C ASN A 35 -23.95 -17.44 44.15
N PHE A 36 -23.58 -18.32 45.08
CA PHE A 36 -22.17 -18.59 45.42
C PHE A 36 -21.52 -19.54 44.40
N ALA A 37 -22.27 -20.51 43.88
CA ALA A 37 -21.83 -21.40 42.80
C ALA A 37 -21.61 -20.63 41.49
N ILE A 38 -22.56 -19.78 41.09
CA ILE A 38 -22.44 -18.91 39.91
C ILE A 38 -21.24 -17.95 40.04
N SER A 39 -21.03 -17.38 41.23
CA SER A 39 -19.89 -16.48 41.48
C SER A 39 -18.55 -17.22 41.39
N ARG A 40 -18.48 -18.46 41.87
CA ARG A 40 -17.28 -19.29 41.79
C ARG A 40 -16.98 -19.73 40.36
N GLU A 41 -17.98 -20.19 39.60
CA GLU A 41 -17.81 -20.56 38.19
C GLU A 41 -17.36 -19.37 37.33
N PHE A 42 -17.89 -18.17 37.62
CA PHE A 42 -17.44 -16.93 36.98
C PHE A 42 -15.97 -16.62 37.32
N ILE A 43 -15.60 -16.69 38.60
CA ILE A 43 -14.21 -16.45 39.04
C ILE A 43 -13.25 -17.50 38.47
N GLU A 44 -13.62 -18.77 38.46
CA GLU A 44 -12.83 -19.87 37.89
C GLU A 44 -12.65 -19.67 36.37
N SER A 45 -13.71 -19.29 35.65
CA SER A 45 -13.63 -19.00 34.21
C SER A 45 -12.74 -17.80 33.91
N VAL A 46 -12.82 -16.72 34.71
CA VAL A 46 -11.95 -15.55 34.58
C VAL A 46 -10.49 -15.91 34.92
N ALA A 47 -10.26 -16.70 35.96
CA ALA A 47 -8.92 -17.15 36.34
C ALA A 47 -8.29 -18.05 35.26
N ILE A 48 -9.06 -19.00 34.72
CA ILE A 48 -8.63 -19.85 33.59
C ILE A 48 -8.34 -18.97 32.37
N ALA A 49 -9.20 -18.01 32.05
CA ALA A 49 -8.97 -17.09 30.94
C ALA A 49 -7.70 -16.25 31.14
N ILE A 50 -7.42 -15.76 32.35
CA ILE A 50 -6.18 -15.03 32.68
C ILE A 50 -4.97 -15.95 32.57
N VAL A 51 -5.02 -17.17 33.11
CA VAL A 51 -3.92 -18.13 33.01
C VAL A 51 -3.66 -18.52 31.56
N LEU A 52 -4.70 -18.83 30.78
CA LEU A 52 -4.58 -19.11 29.35
C LEU A 52 -4.05 -17.90 28.60
N ALA A 53 -4.51 -16.68 28.90
CA ALA A 53 -3.99 -15.46 28.28
C ALA A 53 -2.52 -15.21 28.65
N LEU A 54 -2.11 -15.49 29.89
CA LEU A 54 -0.73 -15.39 30.33
C LEU A 54 0.15 -16.48 29.71
N LEU A 55 -0.35 -17.72 29.58
CA LEU A 55 0.35 -18.80 28.90
C LEU A 55 0.47 -18.51 27.39
N PHE A 56 -0.61 -18.09 26.74
CA PHE A 56 -0.61 -17.66 25.34
C PHE A 56 0.37 -16.51 25.12
N ARG A 57 0.40 -15.52 26.02
CA ARG A 57 1.35 -14.39 25.95
C ARG A 57 2.79 -14.78 26.27
N ALA A 58 2.99 -15.70 27.21
CA ALA A 58 4.33 -16.14 27.62
C ALA A 58 4.97 -17.05 26.56
N PHE A 59 4.15 -17.88 25.91
CA PHE A 59 4.64 -18.95 25.04
C PHE A 59 4.30 -18.70 23.57
N GLU A 60 3.05 -18.45 23.18
CA GLU A 60 2.65 -18.52 21.77
C GLU A 60 2.82 -17.21 20.98
N ALA A 61 2.45 -16.08 21.58
CA ALA A 61 2.41 -14.82 20.85
C ALA A 61 2.79 -13.60 21.71
N GLU A 62 3.68 -12.76 21.18
CA GLU A 62 4.07 -11.50 21.81
C GLU A 62 3.53 -10.30 21.04
N ALA A 63 3.07 -9.31 21.80
CA ALA A 63 2.57 -8.06 21.28
C ALA A 63 3.69 -7.03 21.20
N PHE A 64 3.92 -6.47 20.02
CA PHE A 64 4.89 -5.40 19.80
C PHE A 64 4.19 -4.13 19.33
N VAL A 65 4.73 -2.97 19.73
CA VAL A 65 4.36 -1.67 19.17
C VAL A 65 5.45 -1.28 18.17
N ILE A 66 5.06 -0.94 16.95
CA ILE A 66 6.02 -0.53 15.92
C ILE A 66 6.49 0.89 16.20
N PRO A 67 7.79 1.13 16.44
CA PRO A 67 8.27 2.44 16.86
C PRO A 67 8.44 3.41 15.70
N THR A 68 8.85 2.91 14.53
CA THR A 68 9.33 3.71 13.38
C THR A 68 8.57 3.42 12.09
N GLY A 69 8.58 4.39 11.17
CA GLY A 69 7.99 4.30 9.82
C GLY A 69 8.66 3.39 8.79
N SER A 70 9.65 2.59 9.17
CA SER A 70 10.48 1.87 8.19
C SER A 70 9.76 0.77 7.41
N MET A 71 8.57 0.36 7.87
CA MET A 71 7.68 -0.59 7.19
C MET A 71 6.45 0.11 6.58
N ALA A 72 6.39 1.44 6.59
CA ALA A 72 5.26 2.15 6.01
C ALA A 72 5.26 2.01 4.47
N PRO A 73 4.08 1.95 3.82
CA PRO A 73 2.75 2.02 4.41
C PRO A 73 2.18 0.66 4.84
N THR A 74 2.91 -0.46 4.73
CA THR A 74 2.35 -1.78 5.06
C THR A 74 2.09 -1.94 6.56
N LEU A 75 2.97 -1.38 7.38
CA LEU A 75 2.88 -1.28 8.83
C LEU A 75 3.34 0.10 9.32
N PHE A 76 2.52 0.76 10.13
CA PHE A 76 2.79 2.12 10.55
C PHE A 76 3.54 2.18 11.88
N GLY A 77 4.61 2.97 11.90
CA GLY A 77 5.22 3.47 13.14
C GLY A 77 4.40 4.60 13.76
N ARG A 78 4.99 5.41 14.63
CA ARG A 78 4.29 6.60 15.14
C ARG A 78 3.97 7.56 14.00
N HIS A 79 2.71 8.01 13.93
CA HIS A 79 2.17 8.77 12.80
C HIS A 79 1.05 9.72 13.20
N LYS A 80 0.74 10.67 12.31
CA LYS A 80 -0.47 11.48 12.31
C LYS A 80 -1.40 10.96 11.20
N ASP A 81 -2.70 10.88 11.49
CA ASP A 81 -3.73 10.65 10.47
C ASP A 81 -4.14 11.98 9.88
N VAL A 82 -4.15 12.07 8.56
CA VAL A 82 -4.51 13.29 7.83
C VAL A 82 -5.69 12.97 6.94
N LEU A 83 -6.74 13.79 7.06
CA LEU A 83 -7.86 13.83 6.12
C LEU A 83 -7.74 15.16 5.37
N ASP A 84 -7.46 15.10 4.07
CA ASP A 84 -7.43 16.31 3.26
C ASP A 84 -8.84 16.93 3.21
N PRO A 85 -9.02 18.20 3.64
CA PRO A 85 -10.33 18.82 3.70
C PRO A 85 -10.93 19.16 2.32
N GLU A 86 -10.11 19.23 1.27
CA GLU A 86 -10.54 19.55 -0.09
C GLU A 86 -10.97 18.27 -0.84
N THR A 87 -10.21 17.19 -0.72
CA THR A 87 -10.44 15.94 -1.48
C THR A 87 -11.12 14.85 -0.65
N ASN A 88 -11.12 14.95 0.69
CA ASN A 88 -11.47 13.89 1.63
C ASN A 88 -10.59 12.63 1.51
N TYR A 89 -9.39 12.74 0.94
CA TYR A 89 -8.44 11.63 0.90
C TYR A 89 -7.80 11.43 2.28
N GLU A 90 -7.77 10.18 2.75
CA GLU A 90 -7.16 9.81 4.04
C GLU A 90 -5.75 9.23 3.79
N TYR A 91 -4.76 9.76 4.52
CA TYR A 91 -3.39 9.28 4.47
C TYR A 91 -2.67 9.44 5.81
N HIS A 92 -1.47 8.88 5.91
CA HIS A 92 -0.70 8.83 7.14
C HIS A 92 0.70 9.41 6.96
N VAL A 93 1.12 10.24 7.90
CA VAL A 93 2.44 10.91 7.90
C VAL A 93 3.25 10.45 9.10
N GLY A 94 4.52 10.12 8.89
CA GLY A 94 5.43 9.66 9.93
C GLY A 94 5.73 10.74 10.96
N ALA A 95 5.50 10.43 12.23
CA ALA A 95 5.73 11.33 13.37
C ALA A 95 6.72 10.70 14.38
N SER A 96 7.52 9.74 13.91
CA SER A 96 8.46 8.99 14.77
C SER A 96 9.54 9.90 15.36
N ASP A 97 9.90 10.98 14.67
CA ASP A 97 10.92 11.94 15.10
C ASP A 97 10.42 13.02 16.08
N GLU A 98 9.10 13.11 16.31
CA GLU A 98 8.55 14.06 17.30
C GLU A 98 8.91 13.68 18.74
N VAL A 99 9.22 12.41 18.99
CA VAL A 99 9.45 11.89 20.33
C VAL A 99 10.79 11.18 20.44
N ASN A 100 11.38 11.23 21.62
CA ASN A 100 12.53 10.39 21.94
C ASN A 100 12.08 8.92 21.97
N SER A 101 12.75 8.07 21.21
CA SER A 101 12.40 6.65 21.06
C SER A 101 12.50 5.85 22.36
N GLN A 102 13.31 6.29 23.32
CA GLN A 102 13.52 5.63 24.61
C GLN A 102 12.59 6.17 25.70
N THR A 103 12.39 7.48 25.77
CA THR A 103 11.60 8.12 26.84
C THR A 103 10.15 8.41 26.45
N GLY A 104 9.84 8.40 25.15
CA GLY A 104 8.53 8.79 24.61
C GLY A 104 8.19 10.27 24.79
N GLN A 105 9.11 11.08 25.31
CA GLN A 105 8.91 12.51 25.51
C GLN A 105 9.05 13.25 24.18
N VAL A 106 8.19 14.24 23.97
CA VAL A 106 8.26 15.13 22.80
C VAL A 106 9.60 15.87 22.80
N ILE A 107 10.26 15.89 21.65
CA ILE A 107 11.52 16.60 21.43
C ILE A 107 11.17 18.03 20.99
N GLU A 108 11.63 19.01 21.77
CA GLU A 108 11.43 20.43 21.44
C GLU A 108 11.99 20.75 20.04
N GLY A 109 11.19 21.46 19.23
CA GLY A 109 11.56 21.84 17.86
C GLY A 109 11.42 20.74 16.80
N ARG A 110 10.92 19.55 17.16
CA ARG A 110 10.66 18.45 16.20
C ARG A 110 9.18 18.17 15.94
N SER A 111 8.29 19.05 16.38
CA SER A 111 6.86 18.94 16.07
C SER A 111 6.62 19.10 14.56
N LEU A 112 5.82 18.20 13.99
CA LEU A 112 5.36 18.29 12.62
C LEU A 112 4.29 19.37 12.51
N ILE A 113 4.49 20.31 11.59
CA ILE A 113 3.57 21.41 11.32
C ILE A 113 2.84 21.27 9.99
N GLY A 114 3.40 20.51 9.05
CA GLY A 114 2.84 20.39 7.71
C GLY A 114 3.22 19.11 7.00
N THR A 115 2.49 18.81 5.94
CA THR A 115 2.73 17.71 5.00
C THR A 115 2.19 18.10 3.63
N ILE A 116 2.27 17.20 2.66
CA ILE A 116 1.58 17.35 1.38
C ILE A 116 0.59 16.19 1.18
N ASP A 117 -0.54 16.50 0.57
CA ASP A 117 -1.45 15.48 0.06
C ASP A 117 -0.78 14.68 -1.06
N PRO A 118 -0.90 13.34 -1.08
CA PRO A 118 -0.20 12.50 -2.06
C PRO A 118 -0.81 12.54 -3.46
N LEU A 119 -2.07 12.96 -3.60
CA LEU A 119 -2.75 13.03 -4.87
C LEU A 119 -2.44 14.34 -5.58
N TYR A 120 -2.48 15.50 -4.92
CA TYR A 120 -2.35 16.83 -5.54
C TYR A 120 -1.16 17.65 -5.04
N HIS A 121 -0.37 17.12 -4.10
CA HIS A 121 0.73 17.84 -3.45
C HIS A 121 0.29 19.17 -2.79
N THR A 122 -0.98 19.27 -2.39
CA THR A 122 -1.50 20.39 -1.62
C THR A 122 -0.86 20.39 -0.23
N VAL A 123 -0.30 21.52 0.19
CA VAL A 123 0.27 21.64 1.54
C VAL A 123 -0.84 21.62 2.58
N GLN A 124 -0.77 20.68 3.51
CA GLN A 124 -1.69 20.55 4.64
C GLN A 124 -1.02 20.98 5.94
N ASN A 125 -1.73 21.78 6.76
CA ASN A 125 -1.29 22.07 8.13
C ASN A 125 -1.77 20.95 9.05
N ILE A 126 -0.83 20.34 9.76
CA ILE A 126 -1.07 19.19 10.65
C ILE A 126 -0.54 19.43 12.07
N GLU A 127 -0.21 20.68 12.41
CA GLU A 127 0.36 21.04 13.72
C GLU A 127 -0.54 20.58 14.87
N ASP A 128 -1.83 20.86 14.76
CA ASP A 128 -2.84 20.56 15.78
C ASP A 128 -3.30 19.09 15.79
N LEU A 129 -2.88 18.29 14.80
CA LEU A 129 -3.27 16.87 14.73
C LEU A 129 -2.49 16.04 15.77
N PRO A 130 -3.16 15.11 16.48
CA PRO A 130 -2.51 14.24 17.44
C PRO A 130 -1.57 13.24 16.76
N SER A 131 -0.46 12.94 17.44
CA SER A 131 0.48 11.89 17.06
C SER A 131 0.15 10.59 17.79
N TYR A 132 -0.04 9.51 17.03
CA TYR A 132 -0.45 8.21 17.55
C TYR A 132 0.75 7.24 17.62
N PRO A 133 0.83 6.39 18.65
CA PRO A 133 1.76 5.26 18.65
C PRO A 133 1.55 4.38 17.40
N GLY A 134 2.60 3.68 16.96
CA GLY A 134 2.48 2.79 15.80
C GLY A 134 1.60 1.57 16.05
N ASP A 135 1.40 0.82 14.96
CA ASP A 135 0.58 -0.38 14.93
C ASP A 135 1.02 -1.39 15.99
N ARG A 136 0.04 -2.07 16.59
CA ARG A 136 0.29 -3.18 17.50
C ARG A 136 0.11 -4.50 16.78
N ILE A 137 1.18 -5.28 16.75
CA ILE A 137 1.25 -6.54 16.02
C ILE A 137 1.34 -7.72 16.97
N LEU A 138 0.79 -8.84 16.51
CA LEU A 138 0.95 -10.16 17.12
C LEU A 138 2.05 -10.92 16.37
N VAL A 139 3.05 -11.40 17.10
CA VAL A 139 4.19 -12.16 16.55
C VAL A 139 4.14 -13.59 17.05
N SER A 140 4.23 -14.55 16.14
CA SER A 140 4.39 -15.97 16.49
C SER A 140 5.87 -16.29 16.72
N LYS A 141 6.21 -16.61 17.97
CA LYS A 141 7.59 -16.92 18.38
C LYS A 141 8.09 -18.25 17.83
N PHE A 142 7.20 -19.24 17.80
CA PHE A 142 7.53 -20.60 17.40
C PHE A 142 7.45 -20.84 15.89
N ALA A 143 7.00 -19.87 15.10
CA ALA A 143 6.87 -20.05 13.65
C ALA A 143 8.18 -20.57 13.04
N TYR A 144 9.32 -20.04 13.49
CA TYR A 144 10.63 -20.42 12.97
C TYR A 144 11.32 -21.57 13.69
N GLU A 145 10.75 -22.08 14.78
CA GLU A 145 11.16 -23.36 15.38
C GLU A 145 10.60 -24.55 14.60
N PHE A 146 9.44 -24.38 13.94
CA PHE A 146 8.74 -25.44 13.21
C PHE A 146 8.80 -25.31 11.69
N PHE A 147 8.99 -24.09 11.17
CA PHE A 147 9.01 -23.82 9.73
C PHE A 147 10.20 -22.93 9.38
N ALA A 148 10.90 -23.23 8.29
CA ALA A 148 11.95 -22.35 7.81
C ALA A 148 11.37 -20.96 7.44
N PRO A 149 12.09 -19.86 7.77
CA PRO A 149 11.73 -18.53 7.31
C PRO A 149 11.63 -18.49 5.78
N LYS A 150 10.62 -17.77 5.27
CA LYS A 150 10.41 -17.63 3.83
C LYS A 150 10.68 -16.21 3.40
N ARG A 151 11.25 -16.04 2.21
CA ARG A 151 11.38 -14.74 1.57
C ARG A 151 10.03 -14.02 1.59
N TRP A 152 10.08 -12.72 1.77
CA TRP A 152 8.96 -11.80 1.93
C TRP A 152 8.21 -11.89 3.25
N ASP A 153 8.57 -12.79 4.18
CA ASP A 153 7.95 -12.79 5.50
C ASP A 153 8.31 -11.52 6.28
N VAL A 154 7.36 -10.99 7.03
CA VAL A 154 7.66 -9.92 7.98
C VAL A 154 8.18 -10.55 9.27
N ILE A 155 9.45 -10.32 9.56
CA ILE A 155 10.17 -10.89 10.69
C ILE A 155 10.37 -9.87 11.79
N VAL A 156 10.29 -10.33 13.03
CA VAL A 156 10.75 -9.60 14.21
C VAL A 156 12.02 -10.28 14.71
N PHE A 157 13.05 -9.49 14.99
CA PHE A 157 14.37 -9.99 15.39
C PHE A 157 15.07 -8.98 16.29
N LYS A 158 16.07 -9.44 17.04
CA LYS A 158 16.96 -8.57 17.82
C LYS A 158 17.99 -7.94 16.91
N GLN A 159 18.14 -6.62 17.00
CA GLN A 159 19.14 -5.89 16.23
C GLN A 159 20.54 -6.43 16.60
N PRO A 160 21.35 -6.91 15.62
CA PRO A 160 22.61 -7.62 15.94
C PRO A 160 23.64 -6.80 16.74
N GLN A 161 23.75 -5.50 16.48
CA GLN A 161 24.66 -4.57 17.15
C GLN A 161 24.11 -4.05 18.50
N GLU A 162 22.79 -4.05 18.67
CA GLU A 162 22.07 -3.61 19.87
C GLU A 162 20.97 -4.62 20.24
N PRO A 163 21.30 -5.79 20.80
CA PRO A 163 20.35 -6.90 20.98
C PRO A 163 19.17 -6.62 21.94
N ASN A 164 19.19 -5.49 22.63
CA ASN A 164 18.09 -5.01 23.47
C ASN A 164 16.99 -4.29 22.66
N VAL A 165 17.23 -4.05 21.37
CA VAL A 165 16.29 -3.37 20.47
C VAL A 165 15.75 -4.40 19.48
N ASN A 166 14.43 -4.48 19.38
CA ASN A 166 13.76 -5.35 18.41
C ASN A 166 13.45 -4.57 17.15
N TYR A 167 13.78 -5.15 16.00
CA TYR A 167 13.47 -4.61 14.69
C TYR A 167 12.39 -5.46 14.03
N ILE A 168 11.60 -4.81 13.18
CA ILE A 168 10.64 -5.45 12.29
C ILE A 168 10.99 -5.07 10.86
N LYS A 169 11.17 -6.07 10.00
CA LYS A 169 11.55 -5.90 8.60
C LYS A 169 10.94 -6.99 7.75
N ARG A 170 10.92 -6.80 6.44
CA ARG A 170 10.68 -7.85 5.47
C ARG A 170 11.95 -8.65 5.25
N LEU A 171 11.83 -9.97 5.28
CA LEU A 171 12.91 -10.90 4.99
C LEU A 171 13.14 -10.93 3.48
N ILE A 172 14.28 -10.41 3.04
CA ILE A 172 14.64 -10.30 1.63
C ILE A 172 15.64 -11.37 1.21
N GLY A 173 16.60 -11.77 2.05
CA GLY A 173 17.60 -12.80 1.72
C GLY A 173 17.57 -13.98 2.69
N LEU A 174 17.85 -15.17 2.17
CA LEU A 174 17.85 -16.45 2.87
C LEU A 174 19.28 -17.01 2.99
N PRO A 175 19.52 -18.01 3.86
CA PRO A 175 20.83 -18.61 4.01
C PRO A 175 21.36 -19.22 2.71
N GLY A 176 22.66 -19.02 2.44
CA GLY A 176 23.38 -19.66 1.33
C GLY A 176 23.21 -19.01 -0.04
N GLU A 177 22.58 -17.83 -0.14
CA GLU A 177 22.38 -17.13 -1.42
C GLU A 177 23.00 -15.73 -1.40
N THR A 178 23.20 -15.17 -2.60
CA THR A 178 23.54 -13.77 -2.79
C THR A 178 22.30 -12.99 -3.22
N VAL A 179 21.99 -11.92 -2.50
CA VAL A 179 20.95 -10.95 -2.84
C VAL A 179 21.58 -9.80 -3.60
N HIS A 180 21.05 -9.49 -4.78
CA HIS A 180 21.36 -8.26 -5.51
C HIS A 180 20.15 -7.33 -5.47
N ILE A 181 20.40 -6.04 -5.24
CA ILE A 181 19.39 -4.98 -5.30
C ILE A 181 19.76 -4.09 -6.47
N TRP A 182 18.80 -3.88 -7.37
CA TRP A 182 19.06 -3.13 -8.59
C TRP A 182 17.76 -2.65 -9.23
N HIS A 183 17.70 -1.38 -9.63
CA HIS A 183 16.53 -0.76 -10.29
C HIS A 183 15.19 -0.90 -9.52
N GLY A 184 15.24 -0.97 -8.19
CA GLY A 184 14.06 -1.16 -7.36
C GLY A 184 13.71 -2.62 -7.08
N ASP A 185 14.31 -3.55 -7.81
CA ASP A 185 14.04 -4.99 -7.75
C ASP A 185 15.07 -5.74 -6.89
N ILE A 186 14.65 -6.95 -6.50
CA ILE A 186 15.47 -7.92 -5.78
C ILE A 186 15.78 -9.09 -6.71
N TYR A 187 17.05 -9.43 -6.84
CA TYR A 187 17.54 -10.62 -7.53
C TYR A 187 18.28 -11.52 -6.55
N VAL A 188 18.27 -12.83 -6.81
CA VAL A 188 18.94 -13.82 -5.97
C VAL A 188 19.72 -14.81 -6.79
N SER A 189 20.87 -15.23 -6.28
CA SER A 189 21.73 -16.23 -6.89
C SER A 189 22.23 -17.24 -5.85
N ASP A 190 22.33 -18.50 -6.25
CA ASP A 190 23.00 -19.54 -5.47
C ASP A 190 24.53 -19.54 -5.67
N ASP A 191 25.03 -18.81 -6.68
CA ASP A 191 26.46 -18.62 -6.97
C ASP A 191 26.85 -17.16 -6.67
N PRO A 192 27.72 -16.90 -5.67
CA PRO A 192 28.21 -15.56 -5.36
C PRO A 192 28.96 -14.86 -6.51
N ALA A 193 29.41 -15.60 -7.52
CA ALA A 193 30.04 -15.05 -8.71
C ALA A 193 29.04 -14.63 -9.81
N ASP A 194 27.77 -15.02 -9.70
CA ASP A 194 26.71 -14.54 -10.60
C ASP A 194 26.30 -13.12 -10.17
N GLU A 195 26.72 -12.13 -10.95
CA GLU A 195 26.37 -10.72 -10.72
C GLU A 195 24.97 -10.36 -11.22
N VAL A 196 24.25 -11.32 -11.82
CA VAL A 196 22.91 -11.11 -12.38
C VAL A 196 21.83 -11.63 -11.44
N GLY A 197 21.92 -12.92 -11.11
CA GLY A 197 20.89 -13.62 -10.35
C GLY A 197 19.54 -13.70 -11.09
N LYS A 198 18.57 -14.29 -10.42
CA LYS A 198 17.19 -14.40 -10.87
C LYS A 198 16.31 -13.46 -10.06
N ILE A 199 15.41 -12.73 -10.72
CA ILE A 199 14.46 -11.86 -10.03
C ILE A 199 13.63 -12.64 -9.01
N ALA A 200 13.61 -12.14 -7.77
CA ALA A 200 12.85 -12.67 -6.67
C ALA A 200 11.44 -12.05 -6.71
N ARG A 201 10.51 -12.72 -7.40
CA ARG A 201 9.15 -12.19 -7.55
C ARG A 201 8.35 -12.27 -6.25
N LYS A 202 7.58 -11.23 -5.97
CA LYS A 202 6.65 -11.23 -4.83
C LYS A 202 5.47 -12.18 -5.12
N PRO A 203 5.03 -13.02 -4.17
CA PRO A 203 3.78 -13.78 -4.32
C PRO A 203 2.57 -12.84 -4.52
N PRO A 204 1.52 -13.23 -5.26
CA PRO A 204 0.42 -12.34 -5.64
C PRO A 204 -0.23 -11.57 -4.48
N ARG A 205 -0.50 -12.24 -3.36
CA ARG A 205 -1.09 -11.58 -2.17
C ARG A 205 -0.16 -10.57 -1.52
N LYS A 206 1.15 -10.87 -1.49
CA LYS A 206 2.17 -9.99 -0.93
C LYS A 206 2.38 -8.76 -1.82
N GLN A 207 2.40 -8.94 -3.15
CA GLN A 207 2.45 -7.83 -4.10
C GLN A 207 1.28 -6.87 -3.88
N LEU A 208 0.03 -7.38 -3.80
CA LEU A 208 -1.14 -6.52 -3.53
C LEU A 208 -1.02 -5.71 -2.23
N THR A 209 -0.35 -6.26 -1.22
CA THR A 209 -0.12 -5.58 0.07
C THR A 209 0.98 -4.50 -0.03
N LEU A 210 1.93 -4.67 -0.95
CA LEU A 210 3.08 -3.80 -1.14
C LEU A 210 2.81 -2.66 -2.13
N LEU A 211 1.83 -2.82 -3.02
CA LEU A 211 1.41 -1.76 -3.94
C LEU A 211 1.00 -0.48 -3.20
N GLN A 212 1.52 0.66 -3.66
CA GLN A 212 1.25 1.98 -3.10
C GLN A 212 0.50 2.85 -4.11
N THR A 213 -0.51 3.58 -3.65
CA THR A 213 -1.32 4.47 -4.51
C THR A 213 -0.48 5.64 -5.03
N VAL A 214 -0.54 5.85 -6.34
CA VAL A 214 0.00 7.02 -7.07
C VAL A 214 -1.12 8.00 -7.39
N TYR A 215 -2.29 7.47 -7.79
CA TYR A 215 -3.46 8.27 -8.12
C TYR A 215 -4.75 7.48 -7.89
N ASP A 216 -5.82 8.19 -7.53
CA ASP A 216 -7.16 7.65 -7.36
C ASP A 216 -8.19 8.67 -7.86
N SER A 217 -8.97 8.29 -8.89
CA SER A 217 -9.98 9.18 -9.48
C SER A 217 -11.19 9.43 -8.57
N ASP A 218 -11.38 8.64 -7.51
CA ASP A 218 -12.51 8.80 -6.60
C ASP A 218 -12.37 10.02 -5.67
N TYR A 219 -11.18 10.66 -5.65
CA TYR A 219 -10.85 11.77 -4.76
C TYR A 219 -10.44 13.03 -5.53
N PRO A 220 -11.35 13.61 -6.31
CA PRO A 220 -11.07 14.82 -7.06
C PRO A 220 -10.87 16.05 -6.19
N ASN A 221 -10.14 17.04 -6.70
CA ASN A 221 -10.05 18.36 -6.09
C ASN A 221 -11.03 19.35 -6.76
N PRO A 222 -12.07 19.84 -6.05
CA PRO A 222 -13.13 20.65 -6.64
C PRO A 222 -12.64 22.03 -7.12
N ASP A 223 -11.69 22.64 -6.43
CA ASP A 223 -11.17 23.98 -6.79
C ASP A 223 -10.36 23.90 -8.09
N LEU A 224 -9.53 22.87 -8.24
CA LEU A 224 -8.76 22.62 -9.48
C LEU A 224 -9.68 22.25 -10.64
N GLU A 225 -10.69 21.42 -10.40
CA GLU A 225 -11.70 21.06 -11.42
C GLU A 225 -12.43 22.31 -11.92
N GLN A 226 -12.92 23.15 -11.01
CA GLN A 226 -13.59 24.40 -11.37
C GLN A 226 -12.66 25.34 -12.15
N ALA A 227 -11.37 25.38 -11.79
CA ALA A 227 -10.35 26.15 -12.48
C ALA A 227 -9.96 25.57 -13.86
N GLY A 228 -10.37 24.34 -14.18
CA GLY A 228 -10.03 23.67 -15.43
C GLY A 228 -8.59 23.17 -15.47
N PHE A 229 -8.05 22.75 -14.31
CA PHE A 229 -6.84 21.93 -14.27
C PHE A 229 -7.11 20.62 -15.04
N PRO A 230 -6.16 20.12 -15.86
CA PRO A 230 -6.39 18.91 -16.65
C PRO A 230 -6.59 17.68 -15.75
N ASP A 231 -7.54 16.82 -16.13
CA ASP A 231 -7.66 15.48 -15.56
C ASP A 231 -6.35 14.71 -15.77
N ARG A 232 -6.04 13.76 -14.88
CA ARG A 232 -4.88 12.89 -15.09
C ARG A 232 -5.15 11.78 -16.09
N PHE A 233 -6.39 11.33 -16.20
CA PHE A 233 -6.81 10.48 -17.31
C PHE A 233 -7.47 11.33 -18.37
N GLU A 234 -6.84 11.43 -19.54
CA GLU A 234 -7.35 12.19 -20.66
C GLU A 234 -7.37 11.35 -21.92
N PRO A 235 -8.31 11.62 -22.85
CA PRO A 235 -8.25 11.00 -24.16
C PRO A 235 -6.93 11.29 -24.87
N TYR A 236 -6.38 10.31 -25.57
CA TYR A 236 -5.15 10.48 -26.34
C TYR A 236 -5.28 9.96 -27.78
N PRO A 237 -5.04 10.82 -28.80
CA PRO A 237 -4.81 12.26 -28.69
C PRO A 237 -6.02 13.02 -28.09
N LEU A 238 -5.80 14.23 -27.58
CA LEU A 238 -6.83 15.05 -26.89
C LEU A 238 -8.04 15.41 -27.76
N SER A 239 -7.95 15.21 -29.07
CA SER A 239 -9.04 15.42 -30.03
C SER A 239 -9.16 14.20 -30.94
N ASN A 240 -10.31 14.04 -31.59
CA ASN A 240 -10.59 12.92 -32.52
C ASN A 240 -10.52 11.53 -31.86
N THR A 241 -11.09 11.42 -30.67
CA THR A 241 -11.18 10.21 -29.85
C THR A 241 -12.64 9.90 -29.52
N ALA A 242 -12.95 8.65 -29.21
CA ALA A 242 -14.25 8.20 -28.70
C ALA A 242 -14.46 8.42 -27.19
N TRP A 243 -13.41 8.73 -26.43
CA TRP A 243 -13.48 8.92 -24.98
C TRP A 243 -13.98 10.31 -24.60
N ARG A 244 -14.87 10.39 -23.61
CA ARG A 244 -15.37 11.63 -23.01
C ARG A 244 -15.42 11.49 -21.49
N THR A 245 -14.97 12.51 -20.77
CA THR A 245 -15.23 12.63 -19.33
C THR A 245 -16.64 13.18 -19.12
N THR A 246 -17.41 12.57 -18.23
CA THR A 246 -18.68 13.13 -17.76
C THR A 246 -18.46 13.88 -16.46
N SER A 247 -19.19 14.99 -16.23
CA SER A 247 -19.10 15.79 -15.00
C SER A 247 -19.58 15.07 -13.74
N GLU A 248 -20.19 13.88 -13.88
CA GLU A 248 -20.65 13.06 -12.75
C GLU A 248 -19.59 11.98 -12.46
N GLU A 249 -19.08 11.99 -11.21
CA GLU A 249 -18.27 10.93 -10.59
C GLU A 249 -16.98 10.51 -11.34
N TYR A 250 -16.32 11.41 -12.09
CA TYR A 250 -15.09 11.09 -12.83
C TYR A 250 -15.24 9.82 -13.69
N THR A 251 -16.43 9.66 -14.27
CA THR A 251 -16.72 8.55 -15.17
C THR A 251 -16.26 8.90 -16.59
N TYR A 252 -15.53 7.98 -17.20
CA TYR A 252 -15.02 8.08 -18.56
C TYR A 252 -15.85 7.18 -19.46
N VAL A 253 -16.46 7.74 -20.51
CA VAL A 253 -17.32 7.00 -21.43
C VAL A 253 -16.65 6.90 -22.79
N CYS A 254 -16.60 5.69 -23.34
CA CYS A 254 -16.09 5.41 -24.67
C CYS A 254 -17.21 4.95 -25.61
N THR A 255 -17.37 5.63 -26.74
CA THR A 255 -18.33 5.26 -27.80
C THR A 255 -17.61 5.15 -29.15
N PRO A 256 -16.86 4.05 -29.41
CA PRO A 256 -16.05 3.93 -30.61
C PRO A 256 -16.87 3.95 -31.89
N SER A 257 -16.31 4.53 -32.95
CA SER A 257 -16.94 4.60 -34.28
C SER A 257 -16.12 3.92 -35.39
N GLY A 258 -14.91 3.42 -35.07
CA GLY A 258 -13.96 2.83 -36.01
C GLY A 258 -13.26 1.59 -35.47
N GLY A 259 -12.27 1.08 -36.23
CA GLY A 259 -11.48 -0.11 -35.88
C GLY A 259 -10.12 0.16 -35.23
N GLU A 260 -9.76 1.43 -35.05
CA GLU A 260 -8.55 1.84 -34.32
C GLU A 260 -8.77 1.75 -32.80
N ILE A 261 -7.69 1.79 -32.02
CA ILE A 261 -7.81 1.87 -30.57
C ILE A 261 -8.03 3.32 -30.16
N ASP A 262 -9.15 3.59 -29.50
CA ASP A 262 -9.40 4.84 -28.79
C ASP A 262 -8.79 4.73 -27.39
N TRP A 263 -7.83 5.61 -27.07
CA TRP A 263 -7.12 5.59 -25.79
C TRP A 263 -7.62 6.66 -24.81
N LEU A 264 -7.74 6.26 -23.55
CA LEU A 264 -7.70 7.09 -22.36
C LEU A 264 -6.34 6.85 -21.70
N ARG A 265 -5.55 7.91 -21.50
CA ARG A 265 -4.17 7.82 -21.00
C ARG A 265 -4.00 8.58 -19.69
N TYR A 266 -3.30 7.95 -18.76
CA TYR A 266 -2.86 8.59 -17.53
C TYR A 266 -1.63 9.46 -17.79
N ARG A 267 -1.60 10.65 -17.19
CA ARG A 267 -0.46 11.55 -17.11
C ARG A 267 -0.24 11.93 -15.65
N ASN A 268 0.98 11.75 -15.16
CA ASN A 268 1.34 12.13 -13.79
C ASN A 268 1.73 13.62 -13.74
N ILE A 269 0.78 14.47 -13.33
CA ILE A 269 0.92 15.94 -13.28
C ILE A 269 0.48 16.47 -11.93
N PHE A 270 1.25 17.37 -11.33
CA PHE A 270 0.91 17.98 -10.04
C PHE A 270 0.70 19.49 -10.18
N PRO A 271 -0.36 20.07 -9.59
CA PRO A 271 -0.61 21.50 -9.67
C PRO A 271 0.53 22.31 -9.03
N GLY A 272 1.07 23.25 -9.79
CA GLY A 272 2.08 24.19 -9.31
C GLY A 272 1.47 25.36 -8.55
N SER A 273 2.33 26.20 -7.94
CA SER A 273 1.90 27.38 -7.18
C SER A 273 1.04 28.36 -7.99
N SER A 274 1.30 28.49 -9.29
CA SER A 274 0.49 29.32 -10.19
C SER A 274 -0.91 28.77 -10.38
N ASP A 275 -1.04 27.44 -10.49
CA ASP A 275 -2.33 26.78 -10.73
C ASP A 275 -3.22 26.90 -9.48
N TRP A 276 -2.62 26.68 -8.31
CA TRP A 276 -3.29 26.91 -7.03
C TRP A 276 -3.71 28.37 -6.84
N ASN A 277 -2.85 29.31 -7.21
CA ASN A 277 -3.20 30.73 -7.15
C ASN A 277 -4.38 31.04 -8.06
N SER A 278 -4.42 30.48 -9.27
CA SER A 278 -5.56 30.64 -10.18
C SER A 278 -6.84 30.02 -9.59
N ALA A 279 -6.77 28.78 -9.11
CA ALA A 279 -7.92 28.06 -8.55
C ALA A 279 -8.54 28.78 -7.35
N LYS A 280 -7.70 29.20 -6.37
CA LYS A 280 -8.15 29.91 -5.16
C LYS A 280 -8.79 31.27 -5.43
N HIS A 281 -8.52 31.87 -6.60
CA HIS A 281 -9.11 33.15 -7.02
C HIS A 281 -10.21 32.97 -8.08
N GLY A 282 -10.68 31.75 -8.33
CA GLY A 282 -11.72 31.46 -9.33
C GLY A 282 -11.29 31.77 -10.76
N GLN A 283 -9.99 31.75 -11.03
CA GLN A 283 -9.41 31.98 -12.37
C GLN A 283 -9.15 30.64 -13.07
N LYS A 284 -9.10 30.67 -14.40
CA LYS A 284 -8.79 29.49 -15.19
C LYS A 284 -7.30 29.17 -15.17
N VAL A 285 -6.98 27.89 -14.98
CA VAL A 285 -5.63 27.33 -15.15
C VAL A 285 -5.30 27.25 -16.64
N ASN A 286 -4.02 27.43 -16.97
CA ASN A 286 -3.51 27.12 -18.29
C ASN A 286 -3.22 25.62 -18.39
N ALA A 287 -4.22 24.83 -18.82
CA ALA A 287 -4.11 23.38 -18.90
C ALA A 287 -3.00 22.89 -19.84
N GLN A 288 -2.69 23.63 -20.91
CA GLN A 288 -1.57 23.28 -21.79
C GLN A 288 -0.24 23.38 -21.05
N ARG A 289 -0.03 24.50 -20.35
CA ARG A 289 1.15 24.73 -19.53
C ARG A 289 1.29 23.67 -18.42
N ALA A 290 0.20 23.28 -17.75
CA ALA A 290 0.24 22.21 -16.76
C ALA A 290 0.70 20.87 -17.36
N ARG A 291 0.23 20.51 -18.56
CA ARG A 291 0.69 19.28 -19.24
C ARG A 291 2.17 19.36 -19.63
N ASP A 292 2.63 20.51 -20.10
CA ASP A 292 3.98 20.68 -20.62
C ASP A 292 5.03 20.79 -19.50
N ASP A 293 4.71 21.52 -18.43
CA ASP A 293 5.68 21.92 -17.40
C ASP A 293 5.55 21.16 -16.08
N ASP A 294 4.38 20.58 -15.74
CA ASP A 294 4.17 19.86 -14.47
C ASP A 294 4.17 18.33 -14.60
N SER A 295 4.41 17.82 -15.81
CA SER A 295 4.53 16.37 -16.00
C SER A 295 5.75 15.84 -15.28
N SER A 296 5.60 14.69 -14.61
CA SER A 296 6.68 14.02 -13.90
C SER A 296 6.63 12.52 -14.17
N LEU A 297 7.77 11.85 -14.13
CA LEU A 297 7.79 10.40 -13.95
C LEU A 297 7.05 10.03 -12.66
N ILE A 298 6.47 8.82 -12.62
CA ILE A 298 6.02 8.20 -11.37
C ILE A 298 7.26 7.81 -10.59
N THR A 299 7.32 8.22 -9.31
CA THR A 299 8.49 8.01 -8.45
C THR A 299 8.17 7.14 -7.23
N ASP A 300 9.20 6.80 -6.47
CA ASP A 300 9.11 6.13 -5.16
C ASP A 300 8.57 7.03 -4.04
N PHE A 301 7.92 8.15 -4.39
CA PHE A 301 7.29 9.08 -3.45
C PHE A 301 6.42 8.35 -2.43
N ASN A 302 6.65 8.63 -1.15
CA ASN A 302 5.90 8.07 -0.04
C ASN A 302 5.55 9.19 0.95
N VAL A 303 4.27 9.54 1.02
CA VAL A 303 3.76 10.61 1.89
C VAL A 303 4.07 10.40 3.36
N TYR A 304 4.31 9.15 3.79
CA TYR A 304 4.74 8.87 5.15
C TYR A 304 6.05 9.59 5.52
N ASN A 305 6.90 9.91 4.54
CA ASN A 305 8.15 10.64 4.73
C ASN A 305 7.99 12.16 4.52
N ALA A 306 6.88 12.61 3.90
CA ALA A 306 6.69 13.97 3.44
C ALA A 306 6.22 14.91 4.55
N ALA A 307 7.10 15.23 5.50
CA ALA A 307 6.79 16.04 6.67
C ALA A 307 7.60 17.35 6.73
N SER A 308 6.91 18.45 7.05
CA SER A 308 7.51 19.75 7.37
C SER A 308 7.56 19.97 8.88
N TYR A 309 8.68 20.46 9.38
CA TYR A 309 8.91 20.73 10.80
C TYR A 309 8.88 22.23 11.12
N ALA A 310 8.60 22.57 12.38
CA ALA A 310 8.63 23.95 12.84
C ALA A 310 9.97 24.62 12.49
N GLY A 311 9.91 25.76 11.78
CA GLY A 311 11.10 26.50 11.34
C GLY A 311 11.73 26.05 10.01
N THR A 312 11.14 25.06 9.33
CA THR A 312 11.52 24.66 7.95
C THR A 312 10.59 25.29 6.91
N THR A 313 11.08 25.47 5.68
CA THR A 313 10.29 26.00 4.55
C THR A 313 10.09 24.91 3.50
N GLY A 314 8.86 24.38 3.40
CA GLY A 314 8.52 23.33 2.45
C GLY A 314 9.19 21.99 2.74
N LEU A 315 8.99 21.04 1.83
CA LEU A 315 9.61 19.72 1.92
C LEU A 315 11.00 19.71 1.25
N PRO A 316 11.97 18.99 1.82
CA PRO A 316 13.24 18.77 1.15
C PRO A 316 13.03 17.95 -0.14
N ALA A 317 13.93 18.11 -1.10
CA ALA A 317 13.83 17.46 -2.40
C ALA A 317 13.67 15.93 -2.31
N ARG A 318 14.43 15.29 -1.42
CA ARG A 318 14.36 13.84 -1.16
C ARG A 318 12.96 13.31 -0.83
N ASP A 319 12.07 14.14 -0.30
CA ASP A 319 10.73 13.71 0.13
C ASP A 319 9.70 13.70 -1.01
N TYR A 320 10.06 14.19 -2.21
CA TYR A 320 9.21 14.13 -3.42
C TYR A 320 9.36 12.83 -4.22
N GLY A 321 10.13 11.85 -3.71
CA GLY A 321 10.50 10.65 -4.43
C GLY A 321 11.62 10.93 -5.44
N MET A 322 12.68 10.14 -5.35
CA MET A 322 13.93 10.37 -6.08
C MET A 322 14.15 9.34 -7.18
N HIS A 323 13.41 8.24 -7.18
CA HIS A 323 13.63 7.10 -8.07
C HIS A 323 12.41 6.89 -8.96
N TRP A 324 12.63 6.75 -10.27
CA TRP A 324 11.58 6.36 -11.22
C TRP A 324 11.11 4.94 -10.93
N VAL A 325 9.80 4.72 -10.98
CA VAL A 325 9.18 3.41 -10.79
C VAL A 325 8.35 3.04 -12.02
N GLY A 326 8.82 2.06 -12.78
CA GLY A 326 8.14 1.47 -13.93
C GLY A 326 7.18 0.32 -13.58
N ASP A 327 7.36 -0.25 -12.38
CA ASP A 327 6.51 -1.30 -11.83
C ASP A 327 5.16 -0.74 -11.37
N LEU A 328 4.17 -0.87 -12.24
CA LEU A 328 2.86 -0.25 -12.09
C LEU A 328 1.72 -1.26 -12.08
N ALA A 329 0.60 -0.84 -11.51
CA ALA A 329 -0.68 -1.51 -11.64
C ALA A 329 -1.79 -0.49 -11.91
N LEU A 330 -2.69 -0.86 -12.83
CA LEU A 330 -3.94 -0.16 -13.12
C LEU A 330 -5.09 -0.92 -12.48
N GLU A 331 -5.92 -0.22 -11.72
CA GLU A 331 -7.24 -0.67 -11.27
C GLU A 331 -8.33 0.15 -11.96
N ALA A 332 -9.41 -0.49 -12.37
CA ALA A 332 -10.56 0.16 -12.98
C ALA A 332 -11.84 -0.64 -12.75
N ASP A 333 -12.94 0.05 -12.53
CA ASP A 333 -14.28 -0.54 -12.62
C ASP A 333 -14.87 -0.22 -13.99
N LEU A 334 -15.14 -1.27 -14.76
CA LEU A 334 -15.63 -1.20 -16.15
C LEU A 334 -17.12 -1.52 -16.19
N ASP A 335 -17.90 -0.75 -16.95
CA ASP A 335 -19.28 -1.08 -17.32
C ASP A 335 -19.35 -1.21 -18.84
N ILE A 336 -19.37 -2.45 -19.32
CA ILE A 336 -19.38 -2.76 -20.76
C ILE A 336 -20.84 -2.91 -21.20
N THR A 337 -21.20 -2.26 -22.31
CA THR A 337 -22.57 -2.28 -22.86
C THR A 337 -22.65 -2.93 -24.24
N SER A 338 -21.52 -3.11 -24.94
CA SER A 338 -21.47 -3.82 -26.21
C SER A 338 -21.36 -5.34 -26.01
N ASN A 339 -21.74 -6.10 -27.04
CA ASN A 339 -21.59 -7.57 -27.07
C ASN A 339 -20.30 -8.03 -27.77
N SER A 340 -19.48 -7.09 -28.23
CA SER A 340 -18.28 -7.33 -29.04
C SER A 340 -17.33 -6.14 -28.94
N GLY A 341 -16.16 -6.28 -29.57
CA GLY A 341 -15.06 -5.32 -29.50
C GLY A 341 -14.01 -5.79 -28.51
N GLU A 342 -12.96 -4.99 -28.36
CA GLU A 342 -11.86 -5.25 -27.45
C GLU A 342 -11.73 -4.15 -26.41
N VAL A 343 -11.43 -4.53 -25.17
CA VAL A 343 -10.97 -3.62 -24.12
C VAL A 343 -9.50 -3.91 -23.85
N ILE A 344 -8.67 -2.87 -23.81
CA ILE A 344 -7.21 -3.01 -23.68
C ILE A 344 -6.74 -2.27 -22.42
N LEU A 345 -6.02 -2.97 -21.55
CA LEU A 345 -5.26 -2.37 -20.45
C LEU A 345 -3.80 -2.33 -20.89
N GLU A 346 -3.14 -1.18 -20.74
CA GLU A 346 -1.73 -1.00 -21.09
C GLU A 346 -0.95 -0.35 -19.95
N LEU A 347 0.22 -0.90 -19.65
CA LEU A 347 1.24 -0.31 -18.79
C LEU A 347 2.50 -0.11 -19.63
N VAL A 348 3.15 1.03 -19.48
CA VAL A 348 4.38 1.39 -20.18
C VAL A 348 5.51 1.45 -19.18
N GLU A 349 6.64 0.87 -19.58
CA GLU A 349 7.90 1.00 -18.85
C GLU A 349 9.01 1.20 -19.87
N GLY A 350 9.61 2.39 -19.88
CA GLY A 350 10.54 2.78 -20.93
C GLY A 350 9.87 2.77 -22.30
N ARG A 351 10.42 1.97 -23.21
CA ARG A 351 9.91 1.82 -24.59
C ARG A 351 8.92 0.66 -24.75
N HIS A 352 8.66 -0.08 -23.68
CA HIS A 352 7.91 -1.32 -23.72
C HIS A 352 6.49 -1.11 -23.23
N LYS A 353 5.53 -1.70 -23.95
CA LYS A 353 4.09 -1.61 -23.68
C LYS A 353 3.56 -2.99 -23.34
N PHE A 354 3.20 -3.19 -22.09
CA PHE A 354 2.66 -4.43 -21.57
C PHE A 354 1.13 -4.34 -21.62
N ARG A 355 0.50 -5.29 -22.31
CA ARG A 355 -0.93 -5.23 -22.61
C ARG A 355 -1.68 -6.45 -22.15
N CYS A 356 -2.90 -6.21 -21.66
CA CYS A 356 -3.95 -7.21 -21.56
C CYS A 356 -5.13 -6.78 -22.44
N THR A 357 -5.49 -7.62 -23.41
CA THR A 357 -6.61 -7.38 -24.33
C THR A 357 -7.73 -8.38 -24.06
N PHE A 358 -8.91 -7.87 -23.70
CA PHE A 358 -10.14 -8.65 -23.57
C PHE A 358 -10.92 -8.64 -24.88
N ASP A 359 -11.23 -9.81 -25.43
CA ASP A 359 -12.27 -9.95 -26.46
C ASP A 359 -13.63 -10.05 -25.77
N VAL A 360 -14.47 -9.02 -25.92
CA VAL A 360 -15.76 -8.91 -25.22
C VAL A 360 -16.75 -9.99 -25.68
N ALA A 361 -16.66 -10.49 -26.92
CA ALA A 361 -17.61 -11.48 -27.41
C ALA A 361 -17.37 -12.87 -26.79
N THR A 362 -16.09 -13.23 -26.64
CA THR A 362 -15.64 -14.54 -26.19
C THR A 362 -15.32 -14.60 -24.70
N GLY A 363 -14.91 -13.48 -24.11
CA GLY A 363 -14.36 -13.39 -22.75
C GLY A 363 -12.88 -13.77 -22.65
N GLU A 364 -12.18 -13.96 -23.77
CA GLU A 364 -10.75 -14.30 -23.77
C GLU A 364 -9.91 -13.05 -23.46
N ALA A 365 -9.01 -13.17 -22.49
CA ALA A 365 -7.95 -12.19 -22.23
C ALA A 365 -6.63 -12.69 -22.83
N THR A 366 -5.94 -11.83 -23.57
CA THR A 366 -4.63 -12.10 -24.19
C THR A 366 -3.58 -11.12 -23.69
N LEU A 367 -2.44 -11.64 -23.23
CA LEU A 367 -1.29 -10.84 -22.83
C LEU A 367 -0.31 -10.66 -23.98
N SER A 368 0.26 -9.47 -24.09
CA SER A 368 1.32 -9.17 -25.06
C SER A 368 2.29 -8.12 -24.53
N ILE A 369 3.51 -8.15 -25.07
CA ILE A 369 4.54 -7.12 -24.87
C ILE A 369 4.84 -6.52 -26.23
N VAL A 370 4.66 -5.22 -26.36
CA VAL A 370 4.92 -4.46 -27.58
C VAL A 370 6.16 -3.60 -27.36
N GLY A 371 7.19 -3.85 -28.17
CA GLY A 371 8.50 -3.22 -28.04
C GLY A 371 9.59 -4.14 -28.60
N GLU A 372 10.82 -3.67 -28.67
CA GLU A 372 11.95 -4.50 -29.10
C GLU A 372 12.51 -5.31 -27.91
N LYS A 373 12.99 -6.54 -28.16
CA LYS A 373 13.88 -7.31 -27.27
C LYS A 373 13.30 -7.92 -25.98
N ILE A 374 12.06 -7.64 -25.59
CA ILE A 374 11.40 -8.35 -24.47
C ILE A 374 10.34 -9.31 -25.02
N THR A 375 10.41 -10.56 -24.59
CA THR A 375 9.43 -11.61 -24.89
C THR A 375 9.19 -12.43 -23.62
N PHE A 376 8.02 -13.04 -23.50
CA PHE A 376 7.75 -13.93 -22.37
C PHE A 376 8.68 -15.15 -22.40
N ASP A 377 9.17 -15.56 -21.23
CA ASP A 377 10.07 -16.71 -21.06
C ASP A 377 9.42 -18.01 -21.55
N ALA A 378 8.11 -18.15 -21.29
CA ALA A 378 7.33 -19.33 -21.61
C ALA A 378 6.78 -19.32 -23.06
N ALA A 379 7.03 -18.26 -23.84
CA ALA A 379 6.46 -18.15 -25.17
C ALA A 379 7.36 -18.80 -26.22
N ASP A 380 6.97 -19.99 -26.68
CA ASP A 380 7.36 -20.56 -27.99
C ASP A 380 6.75 -19.76 -29.17
N GLY A 381 6.59 -18.44 -29.03
CA GLY A 381 5.88 -17.57 -29.97
C GLY A 381 4.34 -17.68 -29.94
N LYS A 382 3.76 -18.33 -28.91
CA LYS A 382 2.29 -18.43 -28.74
C LYS A 382 1.75 -17.30 -27.85
N PRO A 383 0.52 -16.80 -28.11
CA PRO A 383 -0.15 -15.86 -27.21
C PRO A 383 -0.41 -16.48 -25.84
N ILE A 384 -0.20 -15.72 -24.77
CA ILE A 384 -0.58 -16.12 -23.41
C ILE A 384 -2.02 -15.68 -23.19
N THR A 385 -2.94 -16.64 -23.16
CA THR A 385 -4.39 -16.38 -23.05
C THR A 385 -5.02 -16.97 -21.79
N ALA A 386 -6.18 -16.44 -21.40
CA ALA A 386 -7.04 -16.95 -20.33
C ALA A 386 -8.53 -16.70 -20.66
N ALA A 387 -9.43 -17.56 -20.18
CA ALA A 387 -10.86 -17.27 -20.17
C ALA A 387 -11.22 -16.43 -18.94
N THR A 388 -12.01 -15.38 -19.12
CA THR A 388 -12.38 -14.42 -18.06
C THR A 388 -13.90 -14.18 -18.02
N ALA A 389 -14.35 -13.51 -16.95
CA ALA A 389 -15.75 -13.09 -16.80
C ALA A 389 -16.12 -11.88 -17.67
N VAL A 390 -15.14 -11.15 -18.23
CA VAL A 390 -15.32 -9.94 -19.03
C VAL A 390 -15.89 -10.31 -20.41
N ARG A 391 -17.18 -10.63 -20.46
CA ARG A 391 -17.86 -11.16 -21.65
C ARG A 391 -19.27 -10.58 -21.81
N GLY A 392 -19.50 -9.96 -22.96
CA GLY A 392 -20.73 -9.25 -23.28
C GLY A 392 -20.95 -8.06 -22.35
N PRO A 393 -22.20 -7.56 -22.29
CA PRO A 393 -22.55 -6.48 -21.38
C PRO A 393 -22.45 -6.91 -19.92
N GLY A 394 -21.83 -6.10 -19.07
CA GLY A 394 -21.59 -6.42 -17.67
C GLY A 394 -20.66 -5.43 -16.98
N GLN A 395 -20.71 -5.45 -15.65
CA GLN A 395 -19.82 -4.68 -14.79
C GLN A 395 -18.70 -5.59 -14.26
N HIS A 396 -17.47 -5.11 -14.34
CA HIS A 396 -16.29 -5.86 -13.93
C HIS A 396 -15.28 -4.96 -13.25
N SER A 397 -14.72 -5.42 -12.13
CA SER A 397 -13.55 -4.78 -11.55
C SER A 397 -12.29 -5.46 -12.09
N VAL A 398 -11.37 -4.69 -12.64
CA VAL A 398 -10.11 -5.22 -13.20
C VAL A 398 -8.91 -4.61 -12.51
N ARG A 399 -7.89 -5.44 -12.28
CA ARG A 399 -6.55 -5.00 -11.90
C ARG A 399 -5.53 -5.66 -12.81
N PHE A 400 -4.70 -4.86 -13.47
CA PHE A 400 -3.62 -5.34 -14.31
C PHE A 400 -2.30 -4.76 -13.80
N ALA A 401 -1.30 -5.62 -13.59
CA ALA A 401 -0.01 -5.24 -13.03
C ALA A 401 1.14 -5.74 -13.89
N ASN A 402 2.15 -4.88 -14.04
CA ASN A 402 3.49 -5.20 -14.50
C ASN A 402 4.43 -4.93 -13.32
N CYS A 403 4.82 -5.97 -12.59
CA CYS A 403 5.76 -5.84 -11.48
C CYS A 403 6.69 -7.05 -11.41
N ASP A 404 7.94 -6.85 -10.97
CA ASP A 404 8.96 -7.88 -10.86
C ASP A 404 9.10 -8.75 -12.14
N ASP A 405 9.10 -8.15 -13.32
CA ASP A 405 9.10 -8.85 -14.62
C ASP A 405 8.00 -9.93 -14.77
N GLU A 406 6.79 -9.67 -14.26
CA GLU A 406 5.63 -10.56 -14.39
C GLU A 406 4.33 -9.79 -14.61
N LEU A 407 3.58 -10.19 -15.63
CA LEU A 407 2.23 -9.67 -15.85
C LEU A 407 1.19 -10.47 -15.06
N ARG A 408 0.36 -9.76 -14.31
CA ARG A 408 -0.75 -10.37 -13.55
C ARG A 408 -2.05 -9.63 -13.79
N LEU A 409 -3.14 -10.40 -13.86
CA LEU A 409 -4.49 -9.89 -14.05
C LEU A 409 -5.39 -10.42 -12.94
N TRP A 410 -6.16 -9.53 -12.32
CA TRP A 410 -7.32 -9.88 -11.50
C TRP A 410 -8.58 -9.37 -12.16
N VAL A 411 -9.61 -10.21 -12.18
CA VAL A 411 -10.97 -9.85 -12.64
C VAL A 411 -11.91 -10.21 -11.49
N ASP A 412 -12.72 -9.25 -11.06
CA ASP A 412 -13.67 -9.39 -9.95
C ASP A 412 -12.96 -9.96 -8.71
N GLU A 413 -11.85 -9.30 -8.34
CA GLU A 413 -10.93 -9.64 -7.23
C GLU A 413 -10.18 -10.98 -7.35
N SER A 414 -10.49 -11.79 -8.37
CA SER A 414 -9.93 -13.12 -8.55
C SER A 414 -8.70 -13.09 -9.46
N LEU A 415 -7.59 -13.68 -9.00
CA LEU A 415 -6.38 -13.82 -9.81
C LEU A 415 -6.66 -14.73 -11.02
N THR A 416 -6.37 -14.22 -12.22
CA THR A 416 -6.55 -14.94 -13.48
C THR A 416 -5.42 -15.93 -13.68
N THR A 417 -5.75 -17.18 -14.02
CA THR A 417 -4.77 -18.20 -14.39
C THR A 417 -4.66 -18.27 -15.90
N PHE A 418 -3.49 -17.89 -16.44
CA PHE A 418 -3.21 -17.93 -17.87
C PHE A 418 -2.70 -19.31 -18.31
N SER A 419 -2.74 -19.54 -19.62
CA SER A 419 -2.26 -20.75 -20.30
C SER A 419 -0.77 -21.04 -20.09
N ALA A 420 0.02 -20.03 -19.73
CA ALA A 420 1.43 -20.14 -19.34
C ALA A 420 1.80 -19.00 -18.36
N PRO A 421 2.91 -19.13 -17.61
CA PRO A 421 3.45 -18.02 -16.82
C PRO A 421 3.75 -16.81 -17.71
N ALA A 422 3.27 -15.63 -17.30
CA ALA A 422 3.50 -14.37 -18.02
C ALA A 422 4.73 -13.63 -17.49
N THR A 423 5.83 -14.37 -17.30
CA THR A 423 7.13 -13.84 -16.86
C THR A 423 8.00 -13.49 -18.05
N PHE A 424 8.88 -12.52 -17.88
CA PHE A 424 9.89 -12.13 -18.86
C PHE A 424 11.18 -11.70 -18.14
N VAL A 425 12.13 -11.16 -18.89
CA VAL A 425 13.35 -10.55 -18.35
C VAL A 425 13.53 -9.18 -18.98
N SER A 426 13.61 -8.16 -18.13
CA SER A 426 13.88 -6.79 -18.56
C SER A 426 15.36 -6.57 -18.92
N PRO A 427 15.66 -5.71 -19.92
CA PRO A 427 17.03 -5.39 -20.27
C PRO A 427 17.69 -4.58 -19.15
N ARG A 428 19.00 -4.79 -18.97
CA ARG A 428 19.72 -4.09 -17.90
C ARG A 428 19.78 -2.56 -18.06
N THR A 429 19.55 -2.06 -19.27
CA THR A 429 19.59 -0.63 -19.60
C THR A 429 18.18 -0.06 -19.74
N LEU A 430 17.22 -0.57 -18.96
CA LEU A 430 15.85 -0.07 -18.98
C LEU A 430 15.81 1.31 -18.31
N ASN A 431 15.52 2.33 -19.11
CA ASN A 431 15.49 3.74 -18.72
C ASN A 431 14.13 4.32 -19.11
N PRO A 432 13.67 5.37 -18.41
CA PRO A 432 12.46 6.07 -18.80
C PRO A 432 12.66 6.69 -20.18
N PHE A 433 11.58 6.74 -20.94
CA PHE A 433 11.61 7.11 -22.34
C PHE A 433 10.48 8.07 -22.69
N TRP A 434 10.83 9.03 -23.55
CA TRP A 434 9.88 9.92 -24.20
C TRP A 434 10.43 10.37 -25.56
N SER A 435 9.51 10.58 -26.50
CA SER A 435 9.71 11.24 -27.80
C SER A 435 8.42 11.91 -28.28
N GLU A 436 8.49 12.74 -29.33
CA GLU A 436 7.28 13.34 -29.93
C GLU A 436 6.36 12.29 -30.56
N GLU A 437 6.93 11.22 -31.13
CA GLU A 437 6.18 10.15 -31.80
C GLU A 437 5.65 9.07 -30.86
N ASP A 438 6.36 8.81 -29.76
CA ASP A 438 5.97 7.84 -28.74
C ASP A 438 6.13 8.48 -27.35
N PRO A 439 5.01 8.76 -26.66
CA PRO A 439 5.03 9.44 -25.37
C PRO A 439 5.67 8.60 -24.26
N GLY A 440 5.80 7.27 -24.42
CA GLY A 440 6.47 6.42 -23.43
C GLY A 440 5.96 6.63 -22.00
N ASP A 441 6.90 6.82 -21.06
CA ASP A 441 6.62 7.03 -19.63
C ASP A 441 5.97 8.37 -19.31
N LEU A 442 5.78 9.26 -20.29
CA LEU A 442 4.96 10.47 -20.11
C LEU A 442 3.48 10.11 -19.96
N LEU A 443 3.07 9.00 -20.59
CA LEU A 443 1.71 8.47 -20.56
C LEU A 443 1.70 6.98 -20.16
N PRO A 444 2.15 6.66 -18.94
CA PRO A 444 2.61 5.31 -18.59
C PRO A 444 1.47 4.29 -18.40
N VAL A 445 0.21 4.74 -18.37
CA VAL A 445 -0.94 3.85 -18.20
C VAL A 445 -2.02 4.20 -19.21
N GLY A 446 -2.65 3.18 -19.79
CA GLY A 446 -3.69 3.33 -20.80
C GLY A 446 -4.87 2.38 -20.60
N LEU A 447 -6.07 2.91 -20.80
CA LEU A 447 -7.29 2.15 -21.03
C LEU A 447 -7.75 2.41 -22.47
N GLY A 448 -7.71 1.35 -23.28
CA GLY A 448 -8.06 1.39 -24.69
C GLY A 448 -9.39 0.69 -24.96
N SER A 449 -10.09 1.16 -25.99
CA SER A 449 -11.20 0.43 -26.59
C SER A 449 -11.01 0.32 -28.09
N ARG A 450 -11.27 -0.87 -28.64
CA ARG A 450 -11.40 -1.09 -30.08
C ARG A 450 -12.79 -1.65 -30.36
N GLY A 451 -13.72 -0.76 -30.69
CA GLY A 451 -15.10 -1.15 -31.03
C GLY A 451 -15.98 -1.58 -29.84
N ALA A 452 -15.47 -1.62 -28.60
CA ALA A 452 -16.26 -1.91 -27.41
C ALA A 452 -16.87 -0.62 -26.84
N VAL A 453 -18.17 -0.63 -26.53
CA VAL A 453 -18.84 0.51 -25.88
C VAL A 453 -18.82 0.25 -24.38
N LEU A 454 -18.17 1.13 -23.63
CA LEU A 454 -17.98 0.97 -22.19
C LEU A 454 -17.90 2.33 -21.48
N SER A 455 -18.13 2.32 -20.17
CA SER A 455 -17.63 3.35 -19.26
C SER A 455 -16.63 2.76 -18.28
N ALA A 456 -15.79 3.63 -17.71
CA ALA A 456 -14.83 3.30 -16.68
C ALA A 456 -14.88 4.34 -15.56
N LYS A 457 -14.75 3.88 -14.32
CA LYS A 457 -14.66 4.70 -13.12
C LYS A 457 -13.71 4.08 -12.10
N SER A 458 -13.45 4.78 -11.01
CA SER A 458 -12.54 4.33 -9.95
C SER A 458 -11.19 3.89 -10.52
N LEU A 459 -10.65 4.71 -11.42
CA LEU A 459 -9.34 4.51 -12.03
C LEU A 459 -8.26 4.80 -10.99
N ARG A 460 -7.50 3.78 -10.62
CA ARG A 460 -6.40 3.91 -9.66
C ARG A 460 -5.10 3.46 -10.27
N ILE A 461 -4.06 4.24 -10.06
CA ILE A 461 -2.68 3.87 -10.39
C ILE A 461 -1.98 3.51 -9.10
N LYS A 462 -1.35 2.35 -9.09
CA LYS A 462 -0.48 1.91 -8.01
C LYS A 462 0.91 1.63 -8.56
N ARG A 463 1.92 1.76 -7.71
CA ARG A 463 3.29 1.36 -7.99
C ARG A 463 3.75 0.31 -6.99
N ASP A 464 4.77 -0.48 -7.36
CA ASP A 464 5.43 -1.35 -6.41
C ASP A 464 6.37 -0.57 -5.46
N VAL A 465 6.90 -1.26 -4.45
CA VAL A 465 7.99 -0.77 -3.60
C VAL A 465 9.28 -0.75 -4.42
N TYR A 466 9.94 0.41 -4.45
CA TYR A 466 11.27 0.54 -5.02
C TYR A 466 12.34 0.29 -3.95
N TYR A 467 12.99 -0.87 -3.99
CA TYR A 467 14.12 -1.17 -3.11
C TYR A 467 15.40 -0.49 -3.63
N ILE A 468 15.87 0.52 -2.89
CA ILE A 468 16.95 1.41 -3.30
C ILE A 468 18.28 0.69 -3.09
N ALA A 469 19.08 0.61 -4.15
CA ALA A 469 20.39 -0.02 -4.17
C ALA A 469 21.46 0.90 -3.58
N ASP A 470 21.49 1.03 -2.26
CA ASP A 470 22.48 1.80 -1.51
C ASP A 470 23.07 0.93 -0.39
N SER A 471 24.31 1.19 0.04
CA SER A 471 24.97 0.40 1.07
C SER A 471 26.03 1.19 1.85
N THR A 472 26.39 0.75 3.05
CA THR A 472 27.55 1.31 3.76
C THR A 472 28.87 1.17 3.01
N GLN A 473 28.97 0.23 2.06
CA GLN A 473 30.16 0.02 1.23
C GLN A 473 30.30 1.10 0.15
N THR A 474 29.18 1.52 -0.43
CA THR A 474 29.13 2.56 -1.46
C THR A 474 29.16 3.97 -0.85
N ARG A 475 28.85 4.10 0.45
CA ARG A 475 28.81 5.38 1.17
C ARG A 475 30.18 5.80 1.70
N ARG A 476 30.64 7.01 1.34
CA ARG A 476 31.69 7.73 2.06
C ARG A 476 31.07 8.61 3.16
N GLY A 477 31.15 8.18 4.42
CA GLY A 477 30.50 8.87 5.55
C GLY A 477 29.01 8.58 5.66
N ARG A 478 28.27 9.30 6.51
CA ARG A 478 26.79 9.24 6.55
C ARG A 478 26.22 10.26 5.56
N PRO A 479 25.71 9.89 4.38
CA PRO A 479 24.82 10.78 3.64
C PRO A 479 23.48 10.86 4.37
N GLU A 480 22.81 12.01 4.28
CA GLU A 480 21.48 12.20 4.88
C GLU A 480 20.35 11.48 4.11
N THR A 481 20.61 11.00 2.88
CA THR A 481 19.61 10.47 1.95
C THR A 481 20.03 9.10 1.39
N ILE A 482 19.08 8.15 1.31
CA ILE A 482 19.26 6.85 0.64
C ILE A 482 19.02 7.05 -0.86
N LEU A 483 20.01 6.76 -1.70
CA LEU A 483 19.98 7.07 -3.14
C LEU A 483 20.85 6.08 -3.91
N ASP A 484 20.36 5.52 -5.01
CA ASP A 484 21.14 4.64 -5.88
C ASP A 484 21.75 5.34 -7.10
N TYR A 485 21.38 6.60 -7.40
CA TYR A 485 22.05 7.41 -8.42
C TYR A 485 23.42 7.89 -7.94
N HIS A 486 24.48 7.12 -8.22
CA HIS A 486 25.85 7.54 -7.98
C HIS A 486 26.87 6.70 -8.75
N THR A 487 28.01 7.30 -9.07
CA THR A 487 29.21 6.57 -9.51
C THR A 487 30.22 6.46 -8.37
N ALA A 488 31.37 5.82 -8.61
CA ALA A 488 32.46 5.77 -7.63
C ALA A 488 33.00 7.18 -7.22
N ASN A 489 32.77 8.20 -8.06
CA ASN A 489 33.36 9.54 -7.88
C ASN A 489 32.34 10.68 -7.84
N GLU A 490 31.09 10.43 -8.21
CA GLU A 490 30.09 11.48 -8.40
C GLU A 490 28.73 11.06 -7.84
N ARG A 491 28.03 12.01 -7.22
CA ARG A 491 26.65 11.86 -6.77
C ARG A 491 25.87 13.11 -7.16
N PRO A 492 24.85 12.99 -8.03
CA PRO A 492 24.01 14.12 -8.42
C PRO A 492 23.30 14.73 -7.21
N SER A 493 23.08 16.05 -7.27
CA SER A 493 22.34 16.77 -6.22
C SER A 493 20.85 16.43 -6.26
N GLU A 494 20.17 16.41 -5.10
CA GLU A 494 18.75 16.03 -5.03
C GLU A 494 17.86 16.88 -5.96
N ASN A 495 18.10 18.19 -6.02
CA ASN A 495 17.33 19.09 -6.89
C ASN A 495 17.51 18.77 -8.38
N MET A 496 18.72 18.39 -8.81
CA MET A 496 18.98 17.99 -10.20
C MET A 496 18.19 16.73 -10.57
N ILE A 497 18.10 15.75 -9.65
CA ILE A 497 17.34 14.53 -9.89
C ILE A 497 15.86 14.86 -10.08
N LEU A 498 15.29 15.66 -9.17
CA LEU A 498 13.89 16.09 -9.28
C LEU A 498 13.60 16.86 -10.57
N GLU A 499 14.51 17.73 -11.00
CA GLU A 499 14.38 18.47 -12.26
C GLU A 499 14.35 17.52 -13.46
N ILE A 500 15.22 16.50 -13.48
CA ILE A 500 15.23 15.48 -14.55
C ILE A 500 13.94 14.67 -14.53
N MET A 501 13.43 14.25 -13.36
CA MET A 501 12.15 13.52 -13.27
C MET A 501 10.98 14.29 -13.88
N ARG A 502 11.06 15.63 -13.91
CA ARG A 502 10.05 16.55 -14.47
C ARG A 502 10.36 17.05 -15.87
N SER A 503 11.39 16.50 -16.53
CA SER A 503 11.86 16.96 -17.83
C SER A 503 11.82 15.83 -18.88
N PRO A 504 10.66 15.55 -19.50
CA PRO A 504 10.49 14.45 -20.47
C PRO A 504 11.54 14.42 -21.59
N SER A 505 11.92 15.59 -22.10
CA SER A 505 12.94 15.73 -23.15
C SER A 505 14.34 15.26 -22.73
N GLN A 506 14.61 15.17 -21.43
CA GLN A 506 15.88 14.73 -20.89
C GLN A 506 15.94 13.22 -20.64
N TRP A 507 14.79 12.52 -20.46
CA TRP A 507 14.79 11.13 -20.00
C TRP A 507 15.61 10.18 -20.86
N SER A 508 15.56 10.37 -22.17
CA SER A 508 16.28 9.56 -23.16
C SER A 508 17.73 10.01 -23.42
N THR A 509 18.16 11.15 -22.87
CA THR A 509 19.43 11.82 -23.24
C THR A 509 20.38 12.07 -22.07
N THR A 510 19.87 11.98 -20.84
CA THR A 510 20.65 12.13 -19.62
C THR A 510 21.25 10.80 -19.17
N ASP A 511 22.50 10.83 -18.72
CA ASP A 511 23.20 9.65 -18.21
C ASP A 511 22.78 9.30 -16.77
N ILE A 512 21.92 10.10 -16.11
CA ILE A 512 21.59 9.87 -14.69
C ILE A 512 21.00 8.48 -14.44
N PHE A 513 20.16 7.99 -15.35
CA PHE A 513 19.50 6.69 -15.19
C PHE A 513 20.49 5.54 -15.32
N ASP A 514 21.59 5.74 -16.06
CA ASP A 514 22.69 4.79 -16.16
C ASP A 514 23.62 4.84 -14.91
N MET A 515 23.46 5.83 -14.03
CA MET A 515 24.19 5.92 -12.74
C MET A 515 23.55 5.09 -11.63
N ARG A 516 22.44 4.38 -11.87
CA ARG A 516 21.81 3.55 -10.83
C ARG A 516 22.73 2.41 -10.42
N ALA A 517 23.14 2.43 -9.16
CA ALA A 517 24.01 1.45 -8.58
C ALA A 517 23.31 0.08 -8.47
N GLN A 518 24.14 -0.97 -8.46
CA GLN A 518 23.77 -2.30 -8.01
C GLN A 518 24.56 -2.59 -6.72
N VAL A 519 23.90 -3.16 -5.72
CA VAL A 519 24.56 -3.62 -4.48
C VAL A 519 24.24 -5.09 -4.25
N SER A 520 25.20 -5.82 -3.67
CA SER A 520 25.08 -7.26 -3.46
C SER A 520 25.46 -7.66 -2.03
N PHE A 521 24.74 -8.63 -1.47
CA PHE A 521 24.94 -9.13 -0.11
C PHE A 521 24.90 -10.66 -0.14
N THR A 522 26.00 -11.31 0.24
CA THR A 522 26.08 -12.78 0.28
C THR A 522 25.80 -13.26 1.69
N MET A 523 24.83 -14.17 1.83
CA MET A 523 24.43 -14.77 3.10
C MET A 523 25.16 -16.10 3.30
N GLU A 524 25.86 -16.22 4.42
CA GLU A 524 26.38 -17.51 4.87
C GLU A 524 25.24 -18.40 5.43
N ASP A 525 25.61 -19.60 5.88
CA ASP A 525 24.71 -20.47 6.62
C ASP A 525 24.11 -19.73 7.84
N ASP A 526 22.80 -19.89 8.02
CA ASP A 526 22.00 -19.27 9.10
C ASP A 526 22.01 -17.72 9.12
N GLN A 527 22.31 -17.08 7.99
CA GLN A 527 22.21 -15.62 7.83
C GLN A 527 20.99 -15.22 7.01
N TYR A 528 20.33 -14.15 7.46
CA TYR A 528 19.11 -13.63 6.85
C TYR A 528 19.27 -12.13 6.53
N PHE A 529 18.81 -11.68 5.37
CA PHE A 529 18.92 -10.27 4.96
C PHE A 529 17.58 -9.53 5.09
N PRO A 530 17.42 -8.61 6.06
CA PRO A 530 16.18 -7.86 6.22
C PRO A 530 16.19 -6.48 5.54
N MET A 531 15.05 -6.06 4.99
CA MET A 531 14.82 -4.69 4.50
C MET A 531 13.46 -4.13 4.92
N GLY A 532 13.38 -2.81 5.03
CA GLY A 532 12.10 -2.13 5.28
C GLY A 532 11.31 -1.89 3.99
N ASP A 533 9.99 -1.94 4.07
CA ASP A 533 9.10 -1.60 2.94
C ASP A 533 9.15 -0.10 2.61
N ASN A 534 9.50 0.76 3.58
CA ASN A 534 9.83 2.16 3.36
C ASN A 534 11.33 2.32 3.08
N SER A 535 11.73 1.88 1.89
CA SER A 535 13.13 1.76 1.47
C SER A 535 13.94 3.05 1.68
N ALA A 536 13.36 4.23 1.42
CA ALA A 536 14.01 5.54 1.57
C ALA A 536 14.20 6.00 3.03
N ALA A 537 13.45 5.43 3.97
CA ALA A 537 13.48 5.79 5.39
C ALA A 537 13.66 4.56 6.31
N SER A 538 14.44 3.58 5.85
CA SER A 538 14.70 2.35 6.59
C SER A 538 16.19 2.15 6.87
N PHE A 539 16.56 2.21 8.15
CA PHE A 539 17.83 1.67 8.62
C PHE A 539 17.72 0.14 8.73
N ASP A 540 18.18 -0.56 7.70
CA ASP A 540 18.10 -2.01 7.54
C ASP A 540 19.43 -2.61 7.05
N GLY A 541 19.43 -3.89 6.66
CA GLY A 541 20.64 -4.66 6.36
C GLY A 541 21.61 -3.96 5.40
N ARG A 542 21.09 -3.20 4.45
CA ARG A 542 21.88 -2.38 3.51
C ARG A 542 22.81 -1.40 4.21
N LEU A 543 22.30 -0.77 5.27
CA LEU A 543 22.91 0.37 5.93
C LEU A 543 23.65 0.02 7.23
N TRP A 544 23.72 -1.27 7.55
CA TRP A 544 24.50 -1.77 8.68
C TRP A 544 26.01 -1.82 8.36
N PRO A 545 26.88 -1.89 9.37
CA PRO A 545 28.33 -1.97 9.17
C PRO A 545 28.73 -3.10 8.22
N ILE A 546 29.77 -2.87 7.42
CA ILE A 546 30.29 -3.85 6.46
C ILE A 546 30.71 -5.12 7.22
N GLY A 547 30.26 -6.28 6.72
CA GLY A 547 30.50 -7.58 7.37
C GLY A 547 29.48 -7.96 8.45
N GLU A 548 28.51 -7.08 8.74
CA GLU A 548 27.42 -7.31 9.69
C GLU A 548 26.04 -7.03 9.07
N GLN A 549 25.94 -7.13 7.75
CA GLN A 549 24.77 -6.79 6.94
C GLN A 549 23.75 -7.94 6.88
N TYR A 550 23.54 -8.63 8.00
CA TYR A 550 22.67 -9.79 8.10
C TYR A 550 22.17 -9.97 9.53
N VAL A 551 21.17 -10.83 9.69
CA VAL A 551 20.63 -11.26 10.99
C VAL A 551 20.92 -12.76 11.13
N PRO A 552 21.69 -13.18 12.14
CA PRO A 552 21.80 -14.58 12.54
C PRO A 552 20.43 -15.19 12.89
N GLY A 553 20.23 -16.48 12.59
CA GLY A 553 18.98 -17.18 12.87
C GLY A 553 18.59 -17.18 14.35
N ASP A 554 19.55 -17.25 15.27
CA ASP A 554 19.33 -17.23 16.72
C ASP A 554 18.83 -15.87 17.26
N LEU A 555 18.93 -14.81 16.45
CA LEU A 555 18.36 -13.49 16.76
C LEU A 555 16.95 -13.29 16.22
N LEU A 556 16.42 -14.22 15.41
CA LEU A 556 15.03 -14.20 14.98
C LEU A 556 14.11 -14.45 16.18
N ILE A 557 13.19 -13.52 16.43
CA ILE A 557 12.17 -13.65 17.49
C ILE A 557 10.95 -14.38 16.96
N GLY A 558 10.54 -14.10 15.72
CA GLY A 558 9.35 -14.74 15.15
C GLY A 558 8.77 -14.04 13.93
N LYS A 559 7.65 -14.59 13.44
CA LYS A 559 6.91 -14.07 12.29
C LYS A 559 5.80 -13.13 12.75
N ALA A 560 5.73 -11.92 12.19
CA ALA A 560 4.60 -11.03 12.41
C ALA A 560 3.36 -11.59 11.67
N LEU A 561 2.24 -11.75 12.38
CA LEU A 561 1.05 -12.42 11.86
C LEU A 561 -0.13 -11.49 11.63
N PHE A 562 -0.38 -10.57 12.56
CA PHE A 562 -1.64 -9.82 12.57
C PHE A 562 -1.48 -8.45 13.23
N VAL A 563 -2.04 -7.41 12.63
CA VAL A 563 -2.25 -6.12 13.28
C VAL A 563 -3.53 -6.22 14.10
N TYR A 564 -3.42 -6.41 15.41
CA TYR A 564 -4.58 -6.67 16.27
C TYR A 564 -5.15 -5.42 16.93
N TRP A 565 -4.38 -4.33 16.96
CA TRP A 565 -4.81 -3.09 17.58
C TRP A 565 -4.15 -1.88 16.90
N PRO A 566 -4.66 -1.47 15.73
CA PRO A 566 -4.34 -0.17 15.15
C PRO A 566 -4.93 0.93 16.05
N HIS A 567 -4.37 2.14 16.00
CA HIS A 567 -4.86 3.26 16.82
C HIS A 567 -6.28 3.69 16.40
N SER A 568 -6.95 4.48 17.25
CA SER A 568 -8.35 4.88 17.09
C SER A 568 -8.51 6.04 16.11
N THR A 569 -9.52 5.98 15.23
CA THR A 569 -9.89 7.08 14.30
C THR A 569 -10.41 8.33 15.02
N HIS A 570 -10.46 9.44 14.28
CA HIS A 570 -11.07 10.74 14.60
C HIS A 570 -12.61 10.73 14.90
N ASN A 571 -13.16 9.81 15.71
CA ASN A 571 -14.52 9.91 16.30
C ASN A 571 -14.88 8.81 17.34
N PRO A 572 -15.84 9.05 18.26
CA PRO A 572 -15.74 9.81 19.51
C PRO A 572 -15.41 8.91 20.74
N VAL A 573 -15.02 7.64 20.54
CA VAL A 573 -14.69 6.76 21.67
C VAL A 573 -13.16 6.65 21.75
N PRO A 574 -12.48 7.54 22.50
CA PRO A 574 -11.09 7.32 22.84
C PRO A 574 -11.03 5.90 23.43
N TYR A 575 -10.01 5.11 23.05
CA TYR A 575 -9.79 3.71 23.46
C TYR A 575 -10.42 2.58 22.61
N PHE A 576 -11.13 2.83 21.50
CA PHE A 576 -11.56 1.75 20.58
C PHE A 576 -10.62 1.59 19.37
N PRO A 577 -10.21 0.37 18.99
CA PRO A 577 -9.30 0.15 17.87
C PRO A 577 -10.01 0.38 16.53
N ASN A 578 -9.28 0.85 15.51
CA ASN A 578 -9.80 0.93 14.15
C ASN A 578 -9.93 -0.48 13.54
N PHE A 579 -11.10 -1.11 13.66
CA PHE A 579 -11.34 -2.46 13.13
C PHE A 579 -11.06 -2.60 11.63
N ARG A 580 -11.16 -1.52 10.83
CA ARG A 580 -10.86 -1.56 9.38
C ARG A 580 -9.37 -1.75 9.10
N ARG A 581 -8.51 -1.37 10.03
CA ARG A 581 -7.04 -1.52 9.93
C ARG A 581 -6.53 -2.83 10.55
N MET A 582 -7.40 -3.62 11.18
CA MET A 582 -7.02 -4.97 11.61
C MET A 582 -6.89 -5.87 10.39
N LYS A 583 -5.71 -6.46 10.21
CA LYS A 583 -5.41 -7.30 9.05
C LYS A 583 -4.32 -8.32 9.36
N PHE A 584 -4.33 -9.42 8.61
CA PHE A 584 -3.18 -10.30 8.55
C PHE A 584 -2.00 -9.58 7.88
N ILE A 585 -0.80 -9.90 8.36
CA ILE A 585 0.44 -9.40 7.79
C ILE A 585 0.90 -10.42 6.75
N GLU A 586 0.97 -9.99 5.50
CA GLU A 586 1.34 -10.81 4.33
C GLU A 586 2.86 -10.90 4.13
#